data_AF-A0A7Y5WHK1-F1
#
_entry.id   AF-A0A7Y5WHK1-F1
#
_cell.length_a   1.000
_cell.length_b   1.000
_cell.length_c   1.000
_cell.angle_alpha   90.00
_cell.angle_beta   90.00
_cell.angle_gamma   90.00
#
_symmetry.space_group_name_H-M   'P 1'
#
loop_
_entity.id
_entity.type
_entity.pdbx_description
1 polymer ?
#
loop_
_entity_poly.entity_id
_entity_poly.type
_entity_poly.pdbx_seq_one_letter_code
_entity_poly.pdbx_strand_id
1 'polypeptide(L)'
;TSWPVPVDRLNALAMAGTQGGAQVLPVVDERARTLLGSLTRRADELQRRNAEYRAEIARWTTYWGNEGVPAGHIPREASRAATDVLTRRFDGGVLDDPALEDEPPGDGLLLVCTSSDDPLSRVRAGETMSAVWLRATSDDLAVVPLSQALEVDETREALQTEVLDDLAQAQIVLRVGWQPLGRADLPATPRRDLADVRTRG
;
A
#
# COMPACT_ATOMS: atom_id res chain seq x y z
N THR A 1 0.03 -12.98 10.44
CA THR A 1 0.72 -14.29 10.40
C THR A 1 2.15 -14.06 9.97
N SER A 2 3.12 -14.75 10.57
CA SER A 2 4.55 -14.60 10.25
C SER A 2 5.02 -15.44 9.05
N TRP A 3 4.13 -16.20 8.40
CA TRP A 3 4.51 -17.07 7.29
C TRP A 3 5.02 -16.28 6.08
N PRO A 4 6.18 -16.66 5.52
CA PRO A 4 6.70 -16.01 4.32
C PRO A 4 5.76 -16.23 3.13
N VAL A 5 5.51 -15.18 2.34
CA VAL A 5 4.89 -15.32 1.02
C VAL A 5 5.95 -15.87 0.07
N PRO A 6 5.75 -17.07 -0.53
CA PRO A 6 6.74 -17.65 -1.44
C PRO A 6 7.01 -16.76 -2.65
N VAL A 7 8.27 -16.71 -3.11
CA VAL A 7 8.67 -15.93 -4.30
C VAL A 7 7.85 -16.31 -5.54
N ASP A 8 7.52 -17.59 -5.71
CA ASP A 8 6.68 -18.03 -6.84
C ASP A 8 5.27 -17.42 -6.82
N ARG A 9 4.72 -17.15 -5.63
CA ARG A 9 3.45 -16.43 -5.49
C ARG A 9 3.60 -14.97 -5.88
N LEU A 10 4.68 -14.31 -5.45
CA LEU A 10 4.97 -12.92 -5.85
C LEU A 10 5.18 -12.80 -7.37
N ASN A 11 5.87 -13.77 -7.98
CA ASN A 11 6.04 -13.84 -9.43
C ASN A 11 4.69 -14.04 -10.15
N ALA A 12 3.82 -14.91 -9.64
CA ALA A 12 2.48 -15.11 -10.21
C ALA A 12 1.63 -13.83 -10.14
N LEU A 13 1.69 -13.10 -9.02
CA LEU A 13 1.04 -11.80 -8.89
C LEU A 13 1.60 -10.77 -9.87
N ALA A 14 2.93 -10.70 -9.98
CA ALA A 14 3.59 -9.80 -10.93
C ALA A 14 3.17 -10.07 -12.38
N MET A 15 3.10 -11.34 -12.78
CA MET A 15 2.62 -11.74 -14.10
C MET A 15 1.17 -11.32 -14.36
N ALA A 16 0.28 -11.44 -13.36
CA ALA A 16 -1.11 -11.02 -13.49
C ALA A 16 -1.27 -9.52 -13.79
N GLY A 17 -0.34 -8.69 -13.30
CA GLY A 17 -0.32 -7.24 -13.55
C GLY A 17 0.16 -6.82 -14.94
N THR A 18 0.94 -7.66 -15.63
CA THR A 18 1.64 -7.28 -16.88
C THR A 18 0.73 -6.83 -18.04
N GLN A 19 -0.57 -7.16 -17.98
CA GLN A 19 -1.54 -6.77 -19.01
C GLN A 19 -1.92 -5.28 -18.94
N GLY A 20 -1.67 -4.60 -17.81
CA GLY A 20 -2.05 -3.20 -17.58
C GLY A 20 -1.06 -2.16 -18.12
N GLY A 21 -0.05 -2.56 -18.89
CA GLY A 21 0.92 -1.63 -19.48
C GLY A 21 1.91 -0.98 -18.50
N ALA A 22 1.91 -1.40 -17.24
CA ALA A 22 2.96 -1.15 -16.26
C ALA A 22 3.68 -2.47 -15.90
N GLN A 23 4.91 -2.36 -15.43
CA GLN A 23 5.69 -3.49 -14.94
C GLN A 23 5.45 -3.70 -13.45
N VAL A 24 5.47 -4.95 -13.00
CA VAL A 24 5.41 -5.32 -11.58
C VAL A 24 6.67 -6.09 -11.23
N LEU A 25 7.43 -5.56 -10.28
CA LEU A 25 8.71 -6.10 -9.86
C LEU A 25 8.59 -6.70 -8.45
N PRO A 26 8.76 -8.02 -8.28
CA PRO A 26 8.94 -8.62 -6.97
C PRO A 26 10.22 -8.10 -6.31
N VAL A 27 10.11 -7.53 -5.11
CA VAL A 27 11.26 -7.07 -4.34
C VAL A 27 11.79 -8.23 -3.51
N VAL A 28 12.67 -9.02 -4.13
CA VAL A 28 13.28 -10.21 -3.52
C VAL A 28 14.67 -9.94 -2.94
N ASP A 29 15.29 -8.82 -3.31
CA ASP A 29 16.58 -8.39 -2.79
C ASP A 29 16.42 -7.72 -1.41
N GLU A 30 17.17 -8.21 -0.43
CA GLU A 30 17.07 -7.74 0.96
C GLU A 30 17.54 -6.29 1.12
N ARG A 31 18.52 -5.86 0.31
CA ARG A 31 18.98 -4.47 0.31
C ARG A 31 17.89 -3.55 -0.21
N ALA A 32 17.27 -3.87 -1.36
CA ALA A 32 16.15 -3.12 -1.91
C ALA A 32 14.97 -3.05 -0.93
N ARG A 33 14.64 -4.17 -0.27
CA ARG A 33 13.62 -4.22 0.78
C ARG A 33 13.94 -3.30 1.96
N THR A 34 15.19 -3.34 2.44
CA THR A 34 15.67 -2.49 3.54
C THR A 34 15.60 -1.00 3.16
N LEU A 35 16.02 -0.66 1.94
CA LEU A 35 15.96 0.71 1.41
C LEU A 35 14.52 1.20 1.28
N LEU A 36 13.61 0.40 0.71
CA LEU A 36 12.19 0.77 0.65
C LEU A 36 11.62 1.03 2.05
N GLY A 37 11.94 0.17 3.03
CA GLY A 37 11.53 0.38 4.42
C GLY A 37 12.11 1.66 5.05
N SER A 38 13.35 2.03 4.74
CA SER A 38 13.96 3.27 5.24
C SER A 38 13.35 4.52 4.60
N LEU A 39 13.08 4.47 3.30
CA LEU A 39 12.44 5.56 2.55
C LEU A 39 10.99 5.77 2.98
N THR A 40 10.22 4.69 3.19
CA THR A 40 8.86 4.81 3.75
C THR A 40 8.88 5.45 5.13
N ARG A 41 9.81 5.08 6.01
CA ARG A 41 9.97 5.70 7.34
C ARG A 41 10.30 7.18 7.24
N ARG A 42 11.22 7.53 6.34
CA ARG A 42 11.64 8.92 6.11
C ARG A 42 10.49 9.77 5.61
N ALA A 43 9.71 9.25 4.65
CA ALA A 43 8.52 9.93 4.14
C ALA A 43 7.50 10.16 5.25
N ASP A 44 7.24 9.15 6.07
CA ASP A 44 6.32 9.22 7.21
C ASP A 44 6.75 10.30 8.24
N GLU A 45 8.04 10.39 8.56
CA GLU A 45 8.57 11.45 9.43
C GLU A 45 8.39 12.86 8.87
N LEU A 46 8.60 13.04 7.57
CA LEU A 46 8.45 14.32 6.89
C LEU A 46 6.96 14.72 6.81
N GLN A 47 6.11 13.77 6.42
CA GLN A 47 4.66 13.94 6.34
C GLN A 47 4.05 14.29 7.71
N ARG A 48 4.47 13.65 8.80
CA ARG A 48 4.00 13.97 10.17
C ARG A 48 4.37 15.38 10.64
N ARG A 49 5.41 15.99 10.06
CA ARG A 49 5.78 17.40 10.35
C ARG A 49 5.00 18.39 9.48
N ASN A 50 4.36 17.94 8.41
CA ASN A 50 3.55 18.78 7.54
C ASN A 50 2.11 18.90 8.09
N ALA A 51 1.74 20.11 8.51
CA ALA A 51 0.41 20.38 9.07
C ALA A 51 -0.72 20.21 8.05
N GLU A 52 -0.50 20.54 6.78
CA GLU A 52 -1.50 20.41 5.72
C GLU A 52 -1.78 18.94 5.40
N TYR A 53 -0.71 18.13 5.26
CA TYR A 53 -0.83 16.68 5.09
C TYR A 53 -1.61 16.05 6.25
N ARG A 54 -1.28 16.40 7.49
CA ARG A 54 -1.98 15.89 8.67
C ARG A 54 -3.46 16.29 8.68
N ALA A 55 -3.77 17.54 8.32
CA ALA A 55 -5.15 18.01 8.23
C ALA A 55 -5.95 17.24 7.16
N GLU A 56 -5.31 16.92 6.02
CA GLU A 56 -5.90 16.08 4.98
C GLU A 56 -6.16 14.64 5.46
N ILE A 57 -5.17 13.98 6.09
CA ILE A 57 -5.35 12.63 6.64
C ILE A 57 -6.47 12.61 7.69
N ALA A 58 -6.52 13.61 8.58
CA ALA A 58 -7.60 13.73 9.55
C ALA A 58 -8.97 13.87 8.87
N ARG A 59 -9.07 14.68 7.81
CA ARG A 59 -10.31 14.83 7.04
C ARG A 59 -10.77 13.52 6.42
N TRP A 60 -9.86 12.74 5.83
CA TRP A 60 -10.18 11.48 5.14
C TRP A 60 -10.43 10.28 6.07
N THR A 61 -10.13 10.40 7.37
CA THR A 61 -10.30 9.32 8.36
C THR A 61 -11.49 9.52 9.31
N THR A 62 -12.32 10.54 9.04
CA THR A 62 -13.47 10.87 9.88
C THR A 62 -14.67 9.93 9.66
N TYR A 63 -15.41 9.65 10.72
CA TYR A 63 -16.39 8.56 10.84
C TYR A 63 -17.70 8.72 10.03
N TRP A 64 -17.93 9.83 9.32
CA TRP A 64 -19.30 10.26 8.95
C TRP A 64 -19.49 10.58 7.46
N GLY A 65 -19.02 9.73 6.55
CA GLY A 65 -19.16 9.95 5.10
C GLY A 65 -19.45 8.68 4.30
N ASN A 66 -19.90 8.87 3.06
CA ASN A 66 -19.93 7.85 1.99
C ASN A 66 -18.56 7.67 1.31
N GLU A 67 -17.52 8.32 1.83
CA GLU A 67 -16.15 8.37 1.34
C GLU A 67 -15.15 8.34 2.52
N GLY A 68 -13.88 8.06 2.23
CA GLY A 68 -12.81 8.01 3.22
C GLY A 68 -12.63 6.66 3.89
N VAL A 69 -11.83 6.63 4.95
CA VAL A 69 -11.48 5.43 5.72
C VAL A 69 -12.15 5.52 7.09
N PRO A 70 -13.14 4.66 7.41
CA PRO A 70 -13.79 4.69 8.71
C PRO A 70 -12.82 4.37 9.84
N ALA A 71 -12.97 5.02 11.00
CA ALA A 71 -12.12 4.77 12.17
C ALA A 71 -12.16 3.31 12.66
N GLY A 72 -13.25 2.58 12.39
CA GLY A 72 -13.40 1.14 12.68
C GLY A 72 -12.57 0.22 11.77
N HIS A 73 -11.95 0.76 10.71
CA HIS A 73 -11.02 0.04 9.82
C HIS A 73 -9.56 0.37 10.12
N ILE A 74 -9.31 1.30 11.05
CA ILE A 74 -7.97 1.75 11.40
C ILE A 74 -7.60 1.12 12.76
N PRO A 75 -6.51 0.34 12.84
CA PRO A 75 -6.03 -0.21 14.11
C PRO A 75 -5.82 0.86 15.17
N ARG A 76 -6.14 0.53 16.42
CA ARG A 76 -5.69 1.32 17.58
C ARG A 76 -4.18 1.44 17.56
N GLU A 77 -3.66 2.57 18.05
CA GLU A 77 -2.21 2.78 18.15
C GLU A 77 -1.52 1.67 18.98
N ALA A 78 -2.15 1.27 20.09
CA ALA A 78 -1.66 0.19 20.96
C ALA A 78 -1.65 -1.20 20.31
N SER A 79 -2.41 -1.42 19.23
CA SER A 79 -2.46 -2.69 18.49
C SER A 79 -1.38 -2.78 17.40
N ARG A 80 -0.63 -1.70 17.16
CA ARG A 80 0.41 -1.69 16.13
C ARG A 80 1.69 -2.32 16.65
N ALA A 81 2.24 -3.28 15.90
CA ALA A 81 3.60 -3.74 16.16
C ALA A 81 4.56 -2.55 16.07
N ALA A 82 5.43 -2.43 17.07
CA ALA A 82 6.45 -1.39 17.09
C ALA A 82 7.35 -1.45 15.83
N THR A 83 7.54 -2.66 15.29
CA THR A 83 8.36 -3.00 14.13
C THR A 83 7.69 -2.78 12.78
N ASP A 84 6.36 -2.62 12.72
CA ASP A 84 5.65 -2.39 11.46
C ASP A 84 5.69 -0.90 11.08
N VAL A 85 6.80 -0.52 10.46
CA VAL A 85 7.04 0.85 9.99
C VAL A 85 6.29 1.16 8.70
N LEU A 86 5.87 0.12 7.95
CA LEU A 86 5.24 0.26 6.65
C LEU A 86 3.76 0.67 6.72
N THR A 87 3.10 0.58 7.88
CA THR A 87 1.64 0.79 8.01
C THR A 87 1.24 1.95 8.92
N ARG A 88 2.17 2.85 9.25
CA ARG A 88 1.92 3.98 10.19
C ARG A 88 1.22 5.21 9.58
N ARG A 89 0.48 5.06 8.47
CA ARG A 89 -0.13 6.19 7.74
C ARG A 89 -1.18 6.99 8.54
N PHE A 90 -1.93 6.34 9.42
CA PHE A 90 -3.04 6.97 10.15
C PHE A 90 -2.67 7.25 11.60
N ASP A 91 -3.20 8.32 12.20
CA ASP A 91 -2.92 8.68 13.61
C ASP A 91 -3.58 7.73 14.64
N GLY A 92 -4.33 6.71 14.18
CA GLY A 92 -4.94 5.67 15.01
C GLY A 92 -6.47 5.65 14.91
N GLY A 93 -7.06 4.46 15.07
CA GLY A 93 -8.52 4.27 15.05
C GLY A 93 -9.02 3.50 16.26
N VAL A 94 -10.14 2.79 16.08
CA VAL A 94 -10.80 2.04 17.15
C VAL A 94 -10.82 0.53 16.91
N LEU A 95 -10.19 0.06 15.82
CA LEU A 95 -10.11 -1.37 15.53
C LEU A 95 -9.13 -2.05 16.48
N ASP A 96 -9.66 -2.99 17.26
CA ASP A 96 -8.87 -3.93 18.04
C ASP A 96 -8.33 -5.01 17.08
N ASP A 97 -7.12 -4.78 16.57
CA ASP A 97 -6.38 -5.76 15.78
C ASP A 97 -5.59 -6.64 16.76
N PRO A 98 -5.67 -7.99 16.70
CA PRO A 98 -4.78 -8.84 17.49
C PRO A 98 -3.33 -8.41 17.24
N ALA A 99 -2.58 -8.22 18.33
CA ALA A 99 -1.19 -7.79 18.26
C ALA A 99 -0.46 -8.67 17.24
N LEU A 100 0.05 -8.03 16.17
CA LEU A 100 1.01 -8.65 15.29
C LEU A 100 2.13 -9.18 16.19
N GLU A 101 2.38 -10.48 16.15
CA GLU A 101 3.51 -11.10 16.85
C GLU A 101 4.77 -10.26 16.58
N ASP A 102 5.66 -10.12 17.58
CA ASP A 102 6.92 -9.36 17.44
C ASP A 102 7.88 -9.95 16.39
N GLU A 103 7.49 -11.03 15.70
CA GLU A 103 8.21 -11.59 14.57
C GLU A 103 8.18 -10.64 13.36
N PRO A 104 9.30 -10.50 12.63
CA PRO A 104 9.31 -9.71 11.41
C PRO A 104 8.26 -10.28 10.44
N PRO A 105 7.47 -9.41 9.78
CA PRO A 105 6.40 -9.87 8.94
C PRO A 105 6.96 -10.71 7.77
N GLY A 106 6.37 -11.89 7.54
CA GLY A 106 6.65 -12.75 6.39
C GLY A 106 6.02 -12.24 5.08
N ASP A 107 5.78 -10.94 4.99
CA ASP A 107 5.16 -10.31 3.83
C ASP A 107 6.14 -10.14 2.67
N GLY A 108 5.63 -10.27 1.45
CA GLY A 108 6.33 -9.89 0.24
C GLY A 108 6.06 -8.43 -0.15
N LEU A 109 6.96 -7.85 -0.94
CA LEU A 109 6.76 -6.54 -1.55
C LEU A 109 6.77 -6.69 -3.08
N LEU A 110 5.86 -5.98 -3.74
CA LEU A 110 5.86 -5.77 -5.18
C LEU A 110 6.00 -4.27 -5.44
N LEU A 111 6.71 -3.88 -6.48
CA LEU A 111 6.84 -2.50 -6.93
C LEU A 111 6.23 -2.36 -8.33
N VAL A 112 5.22 -1.50 -8.47
CA VAL A 112 4.61 -1.18 -9.77
C VAL A 112 5.38 -0.01 -10.38
N CYS A 113 5.89 -0.20 -11.60
CA CYS A 113 6.70 0.77 -12.32
C CYS A 113 6.15 1.03 -13.73
N THR A 114 6.36 2.24 -14.23
CA THR A 114 6.01 2.67 -15.59
C THR A 114 7.21 3.29 -16.30
N SER A 115 7.11 3.56 -17.59
CA SER A 115 8.18 4.23 -18.35
C SER A 115 8.28 5.75 -18.07
N SER A 116 7.25 6.33 -17.47
CA SER A 116 7.09 7.77 -17.23
C SER A 116 6.11 8.00 -16.07
N ASP A 117 6.00 9.23 -15.58
CA ASP A 117 5.08 9.61 -14.49
C ASP A 117 3.90 10.50 -14.96
N ASP A 118 3.60 10.47 -16.25
CA ASP A 118 2.50 11.21 -16.87
C ASP A 118 1.12 10.58 -16.54
N PRO A 119 0.01 11.29 -16.80
CA PRO A 119 -1.33 10.82 -16.46
C PRO A 119 -1.70 9.44 -17.02
N LEU A 120 -1.27 9.11 -18.25
CA LEU A 120 -1.57 7.80 -18.85
C LEU A 120 -0.82 6.68 -18.12
N SER A 121 0.44 6.92 -17.76
CA SER A 121 1.23 5.98 -16.96
C SER A 121 0.61 5.73 -15.59
N ARG A 122 0.09 6.77 -14.91
CA ARG A 122 -0.62 6.59 -13.63
C ARG A 122 -1.89 5.75 -13.76
N VAL A 123 -2.65 5.94 -14.85
CA VAL A 123 -3.84 5.10 -15.14
C VAL A 123 -3.43 3.64 -15.33
N ARG A 124 -2.40 3.38 -16.13
CA ARG A 124 -1.85 2.03 -16.36
C ARG A 124 -1.36 1.37 -15.08
N ALA A 125 -0.71 2.14 -14.20
CA ALA A 125 -0.31 1.65 -12.88
C ALA A 125 -1.52 1.26 -12.03
N GLY A 126 -2.61 2.04 -12.07
CA GLY A 126 -3.88 1.72 -11.41
C GLY A 126 -4.54 0.44 -11.94
N GLU A 127 -4.60 0.27 -13.26
CA GLU A 127 -5.12 -0.96 -13.91
C GLU A 127 -4.29 -2.19 -13.54
N THR A 128 -2.95 -2.04 -13.57
CA THR A 128 -1.98 -3.06 -13.17
C THR A 128 -2.15 -3.45 -11.71
N MET A 129 -2.25 -2.47 -10.81
CA MET A 129 -2.51 -2.70 -9.37
C MET A 129 -3.83 -3.43 -9.15
N SER A 130 -4.89 -3.06 -9.88
CA SER A 130 -6.20 -3.73 -9.81
C SER A 130 -6.11 -5.21 -10.17
N ALA A 131 -5.43 -5.54 -11.27
CA ALA A 131 -5.23 -6.93 -11.68
C ALA A 131 -4.43 -7.74 -10.65
N VAL A 132 -3.35 -7.17 -10.11
CA VAL A 132 -2.56 -7.77 -9.03
C VAL A 132 -3.43 -8.03 -7.80
N TRP A 133 -4.24 -7.05 -7.38
CA TRP A 133 -5.07 -7.16 -6.19
C TRP A 133 -6.15 -8.23 -6.36
N LEU A 134 -6.87 -8.25 -7.49
CA LEU A 134 -7.89 -9.26 -7.77
C LEU A 134 -7.31 -10.68 -7.79
N ARG A 135 -6.10 -10.83 -8.35
CA ARG A 135 -5.39 -12.11 -8.30
C ARG A 135 -5.02 -12.51 -6.88
N ALA A 136 -4.45 -11.60 -6.10
CA ALA A 136 -4.09 -11.85 -4.71
C ALA A 136 -5.30 -12.26 -3.87
N THR A 137 -6.43 -11.58 -4.02
CA THR A 137 -7.70 -11.95 -3.35
C THR A 137 -8.15 -13.36 -3.73
N SER A 138 -7.97 -13.77 -4.98
CA SER A 138 -8.32 -15.13 -5.43
C SER A 138 -7.36 -16.21 -4.92
N ASP A 139 -6.16 -15.82 -4.49
CA ASP A 139 -5.13 -16.69 -3.93
C ASP A 139 -5.09 -16.61 -2.37
N ASP A 140 -6.14 -16.06 -1.73
CA ASP A 140 -6.26 -15.86 -0.27
C ASP A 140 -5.14 -15.00 0.36
N LEU A 141 -4.58 -14.09 -0.45
CA LEU A 141 -3.59 -13.10 -0.03
C LEU A 141 -4.27 -11.75 0.25
N ALA A 142 -3.67 -10.99 1.16
CA ALA A 142 -3.98 -9.59 1.43
C ALA A 142 -3.00 -8.69 0.69
N VAL A 143 -3.49 -7.55 0.21
CA VAL A 143 -2.67 -6.50 -0.41
C VAL A 143 -2.88 -5.19 0.34
N VAL A 144 -1.79 -4.49 0.64
CA VAL A 144 -1.79 -3.14 1.21
C VAL A 144 -0.94 -2.24 0.31
N PRO A 145 -1.54 -1.27 -0.39
CA PRO A 145 -0.80 -0.28 -1.14
C PRO A 145 -0.07 0.70 -0.22
N LEU A 146 1.20 0.94 -0.51
CA LEU A 146 2.10 1.82 0.23
C LEU A 146 2.60 2.92 -0.71
N SER A 147 2.01 4.11 -0.60
CA SER A 147 2.35 5.26 -1.45
C SER A 147 3.29 6.26 -0.79
N GLN A 148 3.51 6.20 0.53
CA GLN A 148 4.20 7.26 1.29
C GLN A 148 5.59 7.60 0.73
N ALA A 149 6.43 6.59 0.44
CA ALA A 149 7.78 6.81 -0.10
C ALA A 149 7.78 7.55 -1.45
N LEU A 150 6.64 7.53 -2.17
CA LEU A 150 6.45 8.20 -3.45
C LEU A 150 5.77 9.56 -3.28
N GLU A 151 5.13 9.85 -2.15
CA GLU A 151 4.41 11.10 -1.93
C GLU A 151 5.32 12.25 -1.48
N VAL A 152 6.60 11.99 -1.23
CA VAL A 152 7.60 12.99 -0.84
C VAL A 152 8.73 13.00 -1.85
N ASP A 153 9.03 14.16 -2.42
CA ASP A 153 10.03 14.33 -3.48
C ASP A 153 11.39 13.72 -3.11
N GLU A 154 11.90 14.03 -1.90
CA GLU A 154 13.17 13.50 -1.38
C GLU A 154 13.23 11.96 -1.43
N THR A 155 12.18 11.28 -0.94
CA THR A 155 12.17 9.82 -0.88
C THR A 155 11.82 9.18 -2.21
N ARG A 156 11.05 9.88 -3.05
CA ARG A 156 10.73 9.44 -4.42
C ARG A 156 11.98 9.43 -5.28
N GLU A 157 12.77 10.50 -5.25
CA GLU A 157 14.04 10.61 -5.97
C GLU A 157 15.02 9.52 -5.49
N ALA A 158 15.16 9.34 -4.17
CA ALA A 158 16.01 8.29 -3.64
C ALA A 158 15.54 6.87 -4.03
N LEU A 159 14.23 6.60 -4.04
CA LEU A 159 13.70 5.31 -4.53
C LEU A 159 14.05 5.12 -6.01
N GLN A 160 13.83 6.14 -6.82
CA GLN A 160 14.07 6.13 -8.26
C GLN A 160 15.54 5.81 -8.60
N THR A 161 16.48 6.41 -7.89
CA THR A 161 17.90 6.22 -8.15
C THR A 161 18.46 4.99 -7.42
N GLU A 162 18.17 4.81 -6.13
CA GLU A 162 18.83 3.78 -5.31
C GLU A 162 18.17 2.39 -5.39
N VAL A 163 16.91 2.30 -5.82
CA VAL A 163 16.18 1.03 -5.95
C VAL A 163 15.97 0.64 -7.41
N LEU A 164 15.77 1.62 -8.30
CA LEU A 164 15.46 1.37 -9.72
C LEU A 164 16.59 1.73 -10.69
N ASP A 165 17.73 2.23 -10.20
CA ASP A 165 18.88 2.65 -11.02
C ASP A 165 18.46 3.60 -12.18
N ASP A 166 17.45 4.44 -11.95
CA ASP A 166 16.85 5.34 -12.93
C ASP A 166 16.24 4.67 -14.18
N LEU A 167 15.97 3.35 -14.14
CA LEU A 167 15.52 2.57 -15.30
C LEU A 167 14.00 2.59 -15.54
N ALA A 168 13.20 2.93 -14.53
CA ALA A 168 11.74 2.99 -14.63
C ALA A 168 11.16 3.92 -13.56
N GLN A 169 9.98 4.48 -13.76
CA GLN A 169 9.30 5.35 -12.80
C GLN A 169 8.47 4.55 -11.81
N ALA A 170 8.80 4.63 -10.52
CA ALA A 170 8.02 3.99 -9.47
C ALA A 170 6.64 4.66 -9.30
N GLN A 171 5.59 3.86 -9.21
CA GLN A 171 4.21 4.33 -9.11
C GLN A 171 3.57 3.98 -7.76
N ILE A 172 3.71 2.73 -7.31
CA ILE A 172 3.22 2.29 -6.00
C ILE A 172 3.94 1.04 -5.51
N VAL A 173 4.19 0.95 -4.21
CA VAL A 173 4.64 -0.28 -3.55
C VAL A 173 3.40 -1.03 -3.06
N LEU A 174 3.36 -2.35 -3.23
CA LEU A 174 2.31 -3.22 -2.72
C LEU A 174 2.93 -4.18 -1.71
N ARG A 175 2.44 -4.14 -0.47
CA ARG A 175 2.73 -5.15 0.54
C ARG A 175 1.75 -6.29 0.39
N VAL A 176 2.26 -7.51 0.30
CA VAL A 176 1.48 -8.73 0.11
C VAL A 176 1.72 -9.66 1.28
N GLY A 177 0.66 -10.14 1.92
CA GLY A 177 0.77 -11.06 3.03
C GLY A 177 -0.36 -12.08 3.02
N TRP A 178 -0.25 -13.10 3.86
CA TRP A 178 -1.36 -14.01 4.11
C TRP A 178 -2.47 -13.30 4.86
N GLN A 179 -3.73 -13.62 4.52
CA GLN A 179 -4.85 -13.15 5.32
C GLN A 179 -4.78 -13.76 6.73
N PRO A 180 -4.89 -12.94 7.80
CA PRO A 180 -4.84 -13.47 9.16
C PRO A 180 -5.99 -14.46 9.42
N LEU A 181 -5.66 -15.62 9.98
CA LEU A 181 -6.67 -16.57 10.44
C LEU A 181 -7.51 -15.92 11.55
N GLY A 182 -8.84 -15.95 11.40
CA GLY A 182 -9.75 -15.41 12.41
C GLY A 182 -9.87 -13.89 12.43
N ARG A 183 -9.45 -13.18 11.37
CA ARG A 183 -9.76 -11.75 11.22
C ARG A 183 -11.27 -11.55 11.34
N ALA A 184 -11.69 -10.65 12.23
CA ALA A 184 -13.09 -10.25 12.29
C ALA A 184 -13.53 -9.71 10.92
N ASP A 185 -14.69 -10.15 10.44
CA ASP A 185 -15.29 -9.60 9.22
C ASP A 185 -15.56 -8.12 9.45
N LEU A 186 -14.69 -7.28 8.88
CA LEU A 186 -14.92 -5.84 8.87
C LEU A 186 -16.03 -5.54 7.87
N PRO A 187 -16.98 -4.64 8.21
CA PRO A 187 -17.97 -4.21 7.23
C PRO A 187 -17.28 -3.61 6.00
N ALA A 188 -17.89 -3.74 4.82
CA ALA A 188 -17.36 -3.11 3.62
C ALA A 188 -17.21 -1.59 3.86
N THR A 189 -16.08 -1.00 3.41
CA THR A 189 -15.93 0.45 3.45
C THR A 189 -16.97 1.11 2.53
N PRO A 190 -17.53 2.27 2.90
CA PRO A 190 -18.59 2.90 2.14
C PRO A 190 -18.13 3.26 0.71
N ARG A 191 -19.08 3.32 -0.21
CA ARG A 191 -18.90 3.83 -1.57
C ARG A 191 -20.01 4.84 -1.86
N ARG A 192 -19.71 5.86 -2.66
CA ARG A 192 -20.72 6.79 -3.17
C ARG A 192 -21.76 6.05 -4.00
N ASP A 193 -22.96 6.63 -4.09
CA ASP A 193 -23.95 6.13 -5.04
C ASP A 193 -23.46 6.37 -6.48
N LEU A 194 -23.85 5.48 -7.39
CA LEU A 194 -23.57 5.65 -8.82
C LEU A 194 -24.10 6.98 -9.37
N ALA A 195 -25.25 7.44 -8.86
CA ALA A 195 -25.85 8.72 -9.23
C ALA A 195 -24.95 9.93 -8.87
N ASP A 196 -24.10 9.80 -7.85
CA ASP A 196 -23.22 10.88 -7.40
C ASP A 196 -21.97 11.03 -8.27
N VAL A 197 -21.62 10.02 -9.08
CA VAL A 197 -20.35 9.96 -9.84
C VAL A 197 -20.53 9.84 -11.34
N ARG A 198 -21.77 9.62 -11.81
CA ARG A 198 -22.09 9.53 -13.23
C ARG A 198 -22.85 10.77 -13.67
N THR A 199 -22.28 11.53 -14.59
CA THR A 199 -23.06 12.48 -15.39
C THR A 199 -23.82 11.71 -16.47
N ARG A 200 -25.12 12.01 -16.66
CA ARG A 200 -25.85 11.50 -17.82
C ARG A 200 -25.29 12.21 -19.05
N GLY A 201 -24.66 11.44 -19.95
CA GLY A 201 -24.37 11.86 -21.32
C GLY A 201 -25.60 11.71 -22.20
#